data_AF-A0A979GK84-F1
#
_entry.id   AF-A0A979GK84-F1
#
_cell.length_a   1.000
_cell.length_b   1.000
_cell.length_c   1.000
_cell.angle_alpha   90.00
_cell.angle_beta   90.00
_cell.angle_gamma   90.00
#
_symmetry.space_group_name_H-M   'P 1'
#
loop_
_entity.id
_entity.type
_entity.pdbx_description
1 polymer ?
#
loop_
_entity_poly.entity_id
_entity_poly.type
_entity_poly.pdbx_seq_one_letter_code
_entity_poly.pdbx_strand_id
1 'polypeptide(L)'
;MLRGSLLGRLFLQYGHEPRLMAAKFVSPYRMAGKSGKNDAADAQAICEAVRRPHMRFVPVKDESQQAMQCLHRTRRGFIEEKTATYNRLRGLISEFGVIAPQSTDALWHMVSAQKSSLPLQVQQCVDDLLEHVDRIEANITEYDRILSRIAKTDHRSQRLMKLKGVGPTTACALVACIGNAHDFKNGRQLAAWLGLTPSQYSSGGKSKLGRITKAGDSYLRTLLVQGGSFSTDWR
;
A
#
# COMPACT_ATOMS: atom_id res chain seq x y z
N MET A 1 -5.01 -4.19 8.49
CA MET A 1 -6.02 -3.22 9.00
C MET A 1 -7.48 -3.66 8.79
N LEU A 2 -7.80 -4.72 8.02
CA LEU A 2 -9.21 -5.10 7.81
C LEU A 2 -9.89 -5.76 9.02
N ARG A 3 -9.15 -6.55 9.82
CA ARG A 3 -9.75 -7.37 10.89
C ARG A 3 -10.41 -6.53 12.00
N GLY A 4 -9.86 -5.37 12.35
CA GLY A 4 -10.40 -4.51 13.42
C GLY A 4 -11.73 -3.84 13.08
N SER A 5 -11.97 -3.55 11.80
CA SER A 5 -13.22 -2.86 11.38
C SER A 5 -14.44 -3.79 11.42
N LEU A 6 -14.28 -5.10 11.18
CA LEU A 6 -15.39 -6.06 11.33
C LEU A 6 -15.90 -6.08 12.77
N LEU A 7 -14.98 -6.27 13.72
CA LEU A 7 -15.32 -6.30 15.14
C LEU A 7 -15.86 -4.95 15.62
N GLY A 8 -15.30 -3.83 15.12
CA GLY A 8 -15.85 -2.50 15.36
C GLY A 8 -17.30 -2.36 14.89
N ARG A 9 -17.63 -2.82 13.67
CA ARG A 9 -19.01 -2.80 13.17
C ARG A 9 -19.95 -3.65 14.03
N LEU A 10 -19.49 -4.83 14.47
CA LEU A 10 -20.26 -5.68 15.36
C LEU A 10 -20.56 -4.98 16.70
N PHE A 11 -19.55 -4.37 17.32
CA PHE A 11 -19.75 -3.63 18.57
C PHE A 11 -20.71 -2.44 18.41
N LEU A 12 -20.66 -1.73 17.28
CA LEU A 12 -21.64 -0.66 16.98
C LEU A 12 -23.08 -1.20 16.92
N GLN A 13 -23.29 -2.38 16.35
CA GLN A 13 -24.63 -3.01 16.28
C GLN A 13 -25.18 -3.34 17.67
N TYR A 14 -24.32 -3.64 18.64
CA TYR A 14 -24.69 -3.87 20.03
C TYR A 14 -24.73 -2.59 20.88
N GLY A 15 -24.63 -1.40 20.28
CA GLY A 15 -24.73 -0.12 20.98
C GLY A 15 -23.46 0.33 21.71
N HIS A 16 -22.31 -0.25 21.39
CA HIS A 16 -21.02 0.18 21.93
C HIS A 16 -20.34 1.22 21.05
N GLU A 17 -19.42 2.01 21.63
CA GLU A 17 -18.56 2.95 20.92
C GLU A 17 -17.12 2.41 20.79
N PRO A 18 -16.82 1.59 19.77
CA PRO A 18 -15.49 1.00 19.62
C PRO A 18 -14.44 2.06 19.27
N ARG A 19 -13.31 1.99 19.98
CA ARG A 19 -12.13 2.83 19.74
C ARG A 19 -10.96 2.00 19.23
N LEU A 20 -10.76 1.94 17.92
CA LEU A 20 -9.69 1.13 17.33
C LEU A 20 -8.34 1.85 17.47
N MET A 21 -7.31 1.17 18.00
CA MET A 21 -5.94 1.69 18.04
C MET A 21 -5.03 0.92 17.09
N ALA A 22 -4.14 1.64 16.39
CA ALA A 22 -3.12 0.98 15.60
C ALA A 22 -2.05 0.38 16.52
N ALA A 23 -1.61 -0.86 16.26
CA ALA A 23 -0.62 -1.56 17.09
C ALA A 23 0.67 -0.76 17.33
N LYS A 24 1.11 0.04 16.35
CA LYS A 24 2.29 0.93 16.47
C LYS A 24 2.17 2.00 17.56
N PHE A 25 0.94 2.39 17.92
CA PHE A 25 0.70 3.34 19.02
C PHE A 25 0.64 2.65 20.37
N VAL A 26 0.40 1.34 20.39
CA VAL A 26 0.38 0.52 21.61
C VAL A 26 1.79 0.03 21.96
N SER A 27 2.60 -0.33 20.96
CA SER A 27 3.92 -0.94 21.18
C SER A 27 4.88 -0.16 22.11
N PRO A 28 4.91 1.19 22.15
CA PRO A 28 5.78 1.92 23.08
C PRO A 28 5.39 1.78 24.55
N TYR A 29 4.14 1.38 24.85
CA TYR A 29 3.63 1.24 26.22
C TYR A 29 3.87 -0.15 26.81
N ARG A 30 4.50 -1.05 26.05
CA ARG A 30 4.84 -2.39 26.55
C ARG A 30 6.17 -2.36 27.29
N MET A 31 6.12 -2.51 28.61
CA MET A 31 7.29 -2.41 29.51
C MET A 31 8.40 -3.39 29.18
N ALA A 32 8.06 -4.62 28.77
CA ALA A 32 9.04 -5.65 28.39
C ALA A 32 9.62 -5.49 26.97
N GLY A 33 9.37 -4.34 26.31
CA GLY A 33 9.90 -4.04 24.99
C GLY A 33 9.39 -5.00 23.90
N LYS A 34 10.18 -5.21 22.83
CA LYS A 34 9.78 -6.05 21.69
C LYS A 34 9.71 -7.55 22.02
N SER A 35 10.50 -8.02 22.99
CA SER A 35 10.68 -9.45 23.28
C SER A 35 9.69 -10.04 24.29
N GLY A 36 9.03 -9.22 25.12
CA GLY A 36 8.03 -9.71 26.09
C GLY A 36 6.59 -9.67 25.57
N LYS A 37 6.34 -10.18 24.36
CA LYS A 37 4.98 -10.23 23.80
C LYS A 37 4.20 -11.40 24.42
N ASN A 38 3.21 -11.09 25.24
CA ASN A 38 2.18 -12.02 25.69
C ASN A 38 0.84 -11.26 25.83
N ASP A 39 -0.26 -11.99 25.96
CA ASP A 39 -1.59 -11.38 25.98
C ASP A 39 -1.79 -10.42 27.16
N ALA A 40 -1.22 -10.72 28.32
CA ALA A 40 -1.29 -9.87 29.51
C ALA A 40 -0.57 -8.53 29.32
N ALA A 41 0.64 -8.56 28.76
CA ALA A 41 1.44 -7.37 28.47
C ALA A 41 0.82 -6.53 27.35
N ASP A 42 0.22 -7.18 26.34
CA ASP A 42 -0.49 -6.47 25.27
C ASP A 42 -1.77 -5.82 25.82
N ALA A 43 -2.53 -6.47 26.71
CA ALA A 43 -3.70 -5.90 27.38
C ALA A 43 -3.33 -4.69 28.27
N GLN A 44 -2.27 -4.82 29.08
CA GLN A 44 -1.76 -3.71 29.90
C GLN A 44 -1.32 -2.53 29.04
N ALA A 45 -0.58 -2.78 27.95
CA ALA A 45 -0.13 -1.74 27.04
C ALA A 45 -1.32 -1.02 26.36
N ILE A 46 -2.39 -1.74 26.02
CA ILE A 46 -3.63 -1.17 25.48
C ILE A 46 -4.30 -0.26 26.53
N CYS A 47 -4.42 -0.71 27.78
CA CYS A 47 -4.98 0.08 28.88
C CYS A 47 -4.17 1.35 29.16
N GLU A 48 -2.84 1.27 29.10
CA GLU A 48 -1.97 2.44 29.26
C GLU A 48 -2.06 3.41 28.09
N ALA A 49 -2.10 2.88 26.86
CA ALA A 49 -2.21 3.66 25.64
C ALA A 49 -3.54 4.45 25.59
N VAL A 50 -4.66 3.79 25.89
CA VAL A 50 -6.01 4.40 25.74
C VAL A 50 -6.22 5.60 26.67
N ARG A 51 -5.53 5.64 27.80
CA ARG A 51 -5.63 6.73 28.81
C ARG A 51 -4.84 7.99 28.43
N ARG A 52 -4.04 7.95 27.37
CA ARG A 52 -3.19 9.09 26.98
C ARG A 52 -4.03 10.18 26.31
N PRO A 53 -3.94 11.45 26.76
CA PRO A 53 -4.76 12.55 26.22
C PRO A 53 -4.63 12.79 24.72
N HIS A 54 -3.50 12.39 24.13
CA HIS A 54 -3.20 12.57 22.71
C HIS A 54 -3.23 11.26 21.91
N MET A 55 -3.85 10.21 22.46
CA MET A 55 -4.00 8.93 21.77
C MET A 55 -4.87 9.10 20.52
N ARG A 56 -4.46 8.44 19.44
CA ARG A 56 -5.14 8.50 18.15
C ARG A 56 -5.87 7.20 17.87
N PHE A 57 -7.17 7.32 17.61
CA PHE A 57 -8.01 6.22 17.20
C PHE A 57 -8.17 6.19 15.68
N VAL A 58 -8.38 4.99 15.16
CA VAL A 58 -8.67 4.73 13.76
C VAL A 58 -10.18 4.61 13.62
N PRO A 59 -10.82 5.31 12.68
CA PRO A 59 -12.25 5.17 12.46
C PRO A 59 -12.59 3.73 12.07
N VAL A 60 -13.73 3.23 12.57
CA VAL A 60 -14.33 1.99 12.08
C VAL A 60 -14.73 2.23 10.63
N LYS A 61 -14.26 1.35 9.74
CA LYS A 61 -14.58 1.45 8.32
C LYS A 61 -15.91 0.79 8.04
N ASP A 62 -16.70 1.42 7.18
CA ASP A 62 -17.89 0.79 6.65
C ASP A 62 -17.54 -0.35 5.67
N GLU A 63 -18.54 -1.13 5.31
CA GLU A 63 -18.36 -2.29 4.45
C GLU A 63 -17.90 -1.92 3.05
N SER A 64 -18.42 -0.83 2.48
CA SER A 64 -18.04 -0.35 1.15
C SER A 64 -16.57 0.06 1.10
N GLN A 65 -16.06 0.70 2.15
CA GLN A 65 -14.64 1.05 2.30
C GLN A 65 -13.78 -0.20 2.45
N GLN A 66 -14.23 -1.19 3.23
CA GLN A 66 -13.51 -2.47 3.36
C GLN A 66 -13.45 -3.22 2.03
N ALA A 67 -14.56 -3.30 1.29
CA ALA A 67 -14.62 -3.89 -0.04
C ALA A 67 -13.67 -3.18 -1.01
N MET A 68 -13.65 -1.84 -0.98
CA MET A 68 -12.72 -1.06 -1.79
C MET A 68 -11.26 -1.37 -1.49
N GLN A 69 -10.92 -1.52 -0.22
CA GLN A 69 -9.56 -1.90 0.19
C GLN A 69 -9.21 -3.31 -0.28
N CYS A 70 -10.17 -4.24 -0.34
CA CYS A 70 -9.95 -5.55 -0.92
C CYS A 70 -9.57 -5.42 -2.40
N LEU A 71 -10.31 -4.65 -3.20
CA LEU A 71 -9.99 -4.41 -4.62
C LEU A 71 -8.58 -3.86 -4.82
N HIS A 72 -8.20 -2.83 -4.05
CA HIS A 72 -6.85 -2.25 -4.12
C HIS A 72 -5.75 -3.25 -3.72
N ARG A 73 -5.99 -4.08 -2.70
CA ARG A 73 -5.02 -5.08 -2.26
C ARG A 73 -4.87 -6.21 -3.26
N THR A 74 -5.96 -6.68 -3.85
CA THR A 74 -5.89 -7.70 -4.89
C THR A 74 -5.12 -7.18 -6.11
N ARG A 75 -5.45 -5.96 -6.59
CA ARG A 75 -4.69 -5.30 -7.66
C ARG A 75 -3.21 -5.18 -7.33
N ARG A 76 -2.88 -4.74 -6.11
CA ARG A 76 -1.50 -4.64 -5.64
C ARG A 76 -0.80 -6.00 -5.62
N GLY A 77 -1.48 -7.04 -5.17
CA GLY A 77 -0.97 -8.41 -5.16
C GLY A 77 -0.58 -8.87 -6.57
N PHE A 78 -1.44 -8.62 -7.57
CA PHE A 78 -1.10 -8.92 -8.97
C PHE A 78 0.12 -8.15 -9.49
N ILE A 79 0.31 -6.89 -9.10
CA ILE A 79 1.51 -6.12 -9.49
C ILE A 79 2.78 -6.70 -8.86
N GLU A 80 2.70 -7.07 -7.57
CA GLU A 80 3.80 -7.71 -6.85
C GLU A 80 4.13 -9.07 -7.48
N GLU A 81 3.11 -9.86 -7.80
CA GLU A 81 3.23 -11.15 -8.47
C GLU A 81 3.85 -11.02 -9.86
N LYS A 82 3.38 -10.08 -10.70
CA LYS A 82 3.97 -9.80 -12.01
C LYS A 82 5.47 -9.53 -11.92
N THR A 83 5.85 -8.68 -10.97
CA THR A 83 7.26 -8.34 -10.74
C THR A 83 8.07 -9.57 -10.32
N ALA A 84 7.51 -10.39 -9.42
CA ALA A 84 8.14 -11.64 -8.99
C ALA A 84 8.30 -12.65 -10.15
N THR A 85 7.30 -12.77 -11.04
CA THR A 85 7.34 -13.64 -12.22
C THR A 85 8.43 -13.20 -13.20
N TYR A 86 8.54 -11.91 -13.51
CA TYR A 86 9.64 -11.40 -14.34
C TYR A 86 11.02 -11.63 -13.70
N ASN A 87 11.13 -11.49 -12.38
CA ASN A 87 12.40 -11.76 -11.68
C ASN A 87 12.75 -13.25 -11.68
N ARG A 88 11.75 -14.13 -11.54
CA ARG A 88 11.94 -15.58 -11.69
C ARG A 88 12.42 -15.93 -13.09
N LEU A 89 11.78 -15.36 -14.13
CA LEU A 89 12.18 -15.55 -15.52
C LEU A 89 13.64 -15.15 -15.74
N ARG A 90 14.04 -13.96 -15.25
CA ARG A 90 15.45 -13.49 -15.31
C ARG A 90 16.41 -14.45 -14.62
N GLY A 91 16.04 -14.95 -13.44
CA GLY A 91 16.86 -15.90 -12.69
C GLY A 91 17.09 -17.18 -13.49
N LEU A 92 16.03 -17.79 -14.00
CA LEU A 92 16.11 -19.04 -14.76
C LEU A 92 16.98 -18.91 -16.02
N ILE A 93 16.75 -17.89 -16.86
CA ILE A 93 17.52 -17.74 -18.10
C ILE A 93 18.98 -17.37 -17.85
N SER A 94 19.29 -16.73 -16.70
CA SER A 94 20.67 -16.37 -16.34
C SER A 94 21.55 -17.58 -16.05
N GLU A 95 20.98 -18.70 -15.58
CA GLU A 95 21.71 -19.97 -15.38
C GLU A 95 22.23 -20.55 -16.69
N PHE A 96 21.64 -20.16 -17.82
CA PHE A 96 22.02 -20.58 -19.17
C PHE A 96 22.81 -19.49 -19.93
N GLY A 97 23.37 -18.51 -19.21
CA GLY A 97 24.22 -17.46 -19.79
C GLY A 97 23.47 -16.28 -20.40
N VAL A 98 22.14 -16.25 -20.30
CA VAL A 98 21.30 -15.15 -20.83
C VAL A 98 21.08 -14.10 -19.73
N ILE A 99 21.88 -13.03 -19.72
CA ILE A 99 21.79 -11.98 -18.71
C ILE A 99 20.92 -10.82 -19.20
N ALA A 100 19.65 -10.81 -18.78
CA ALA A 100 18.69 -9.80 -19.19
C ALA A 100 18.73 -8.52 -18.34
N PRO A 101 18.56 -7.32 -18.95
CA PRO A 101 18.40 -6.07 -18.21
C PRO A 101 17.16 -6.05 -17.29
N GLN A 102 17.13 -5.09 -16.36
CA GLN A 102 15.98 -4.90 -15.47
C GLN A 102 14.71 -4.39 -16.17
N SER A 103 14.84 -3.79 -17.36
CA SER A 103 13.68 -3.38 -18.16
C SER A 103 12.85 -4.60 -18.56
N THR A 104 11.53 -4.49 -18.46
CA THR A 104 10.59 -5.53 -18.93
C THR A 104 10.66 -5.66 -20.44
N ASP A 105 10.68 -4.55 -21.16
CA ASP A 105 10.70 -4.55 -22.64
C ASP A 105 12.01 -5.16 -23.15
N ALA A 106 13.13 -4.83 -22.51
CA ALA A 106 14.42 -5.42 -22.86
C ALA A 106 14.46 -6.93 -22.55
N LEU A 107 13.81 -7.37 -21.46
CA LEU A 107 13.69 -8.80 -21.14
C LEU A 107 12.88 -9.52 -22.23
N TRP A 108 11.75 -8.97 -22.67
CA TRP A 108 10.95 -9.54 -23.75
C TRP A 108 11.73 -9.69 -25.05
N HIS A 109 12.46 -8.65 -25.45
CA HIS A 109 13.32 -8.72 -26.63
C HIS A 109 14.40 -9.79 -26.51
N MET A 110 15.05 -9.89 -25.35
CA MET A 110 16.11 -10.87 -25.13
C MET A 110 15.58 -12.30 -25.13
N VAL A 111 14.45 -12.54 -24.46
CA VAL A 111 13.79 -13.85 -24.46
C VAL A 111 13.38 -14.22 -25.89
N SER A 112 12.75 -13.31 -26.63
CA SER A 112 12.34 -13.57 -28.02
C SER A 112 13.53 -13.91 -28.93
N ALA A 113 14.68 -13.26 -28.73
CA ALA A 113 15.88 -13.48 -29.54
C ALA A 113 16.65 -14.76 -29.18
N GLN A 114 16.67 -15.15 -27.90
CA GLN A 114 17.57 -16.20 -27.40
C GLN A 114 16.83 -17.46 -26.93
N LYS A 115 15.51 -17.46 -26.84
CA LYS A 115 14.73 -18.61 -26.35
C LYS A 115 15.06 -19.90 -27.10
N SER A 116 15.20 -19.86 -28.43
CA SER A 116 15.52 -21.03 -29.25
C SER A 116 16.88 -21.67 -28.94
N SER A 117 17.80 -20.91 -28.32
CA SER A 117 19.11 -21.40 -27.88
C SER A 117 19.09 -22.07 -26.50
N LEU A 118 17.98 -21.97 -25.75
CA LEU A 118 17.82 -22.59 -24.44
C LEU A 118 17.42 -24.06 -24.57
N PRO A 119 17.70 -24.92 -23.56
CA PRO A 119 17.17 -26.28 -23.52
C PRO A 119 15.63 -26.29 -23.58
N LEU A 120 15.05 -27.33 -24.20
CA LEU A 120 13.59 -27.41 -24.43
C LEU A 120 12.77 -27.26 -23.14
N GLN A 121 13.22 -27.84 -22.03
CA GLN A 121 12.56 -27.72 -20.73
C GLN A 121 12.55 -26.28 -20.21
N VAL A 122 13.62 -25.52 -20.47
CA VAL A 122 13.72 -24.11 -20.09
C VAL A 122 12.82 -23.26 -20.97
N GLN A 123 12.73 -23.58 -22.27
CA GLN A 123 11.80 -22.93 -23.18
C GLN A 123 10.34 -23.08 -22.73
N GLN A 124 9.96 -24.28 -22.27
CA GLN A 124 8.64 -24.53 -21.68
C GLN A 124 8.40 -23.67 -20.44
N CYS A 125 9.35 -23.65 -19.50
CA CYS A 125 9.26 -22.79 -18.31
C CYS A 125 9.12 -21.30 -18.67
N VAL A 126 9.84 -20.85 -19.70
CA VAL A 126 9.75 -19.47 -20.20
C VAL A 126 8.33 -19.20 -20.71
N ASP A 127 7.78 -20.07 -21.53
CA ASP A 127 6.41 -19.92 -22.08
C ASP A 127 5.35 -19.87 -20.99
N ASP A 128 5.40 -20.81 -20.04
CA ASP A 128 4.44 -20.86 -18.93
C ASP A 128 4.48 -19.57 -18.08
N LEU A 129 5.68 -19.04 -17.83
CA LEU A 129 5.84 -17.81 -17.06
C LEU A 129 5.34 -16.58 -17.82
N LEU A 130 5.57 -16.51 -19.14
CA LEU A 130 5.09 -15.41 -19.96
C LEU A 130 3.56 -15.43 -20.11
N GLU A 131 2.97 -16.60 -20.33
CA GLU A 131 1.51 -16.76 -20.35
C GLU A 131 0.89 -16.36 -19.00
N HIS A 132 1.54 -16.73 -17.89
CA HIS A 132 1.10 -16.31 -16.56
C HIS A 132 1.18 -14.78 -16.38
N VAL A 133 2.24 -14.13 -16.88
CA VAL A 133 2.34 -12.67 -16.90
C VAL A 133 1.17 -12.05 -17.67
N ASP A 134 0.84 -12.54 -18.85
CA ASP A 134 -0.25 -12.01 -19.66
C ASP A 134 -1.60 -12.08 -18.92
N ARG A 135 -1.86 -13.20 -18.24
CA ARG A 135 -3.05 -13.38 -17.39
C ARG A 135 -3.07 -12.40 -16.22
N ILE A 136 -1.93 -12.19 -15.55
CA ILE A 136 -1.81 -11.21 -14.47
C ILE A 136 -2.06 -9.79 -15.00
N GLU A 137 -1.53 -9.42 -16.16
CA GLU A 137 -1.72 -8.10 -16.76
C GLU A 137 -3.18 -7.84 -17.15
N ALA A 138 -3.87 -8.85 -17.69
CA ALA A 138 -5.31 -8.78 -17.95
C ALA A 138 -6.09 -8.54 -16.65
N ASN A 139 -5.75 -9.25 -15.57
CA ASN A 139 -6.36 -9.04 -14.25
C ASN A 139 -6.11 -7.62 -13.74
N ILE A 140 -4.86 -7.11 -13.78
CA ILE A 140 -4.55 -5.74 -13.35
C ILE A 140 -5.41 -4.73 -14.11
N THR A 141 -5.51 -4.89 -15.43
CA THR A 141 -6.33 -4.02 -16.30
C THR A 141 -7.80 -4.05 -15.90
N GLU A 142 -8.34 -5.23 -15.60
CA GLU A 142 -9.74 -5.35 -15.16
C GLU A 142 -9.97 -4.66 -13.81
N TYR A 143 -9.07 -4.85 -12.83
CA TYR A 143 -9.15 -4.13 -11.56
C TYR A 143 -9.01 -2.61 -11.74
N ASP A 144 -8.18 -2.14 -12.69
CA ASP A 144 -8.11 -0.72 -13.03
C ASP A 144 -9.42 -0.18 -13.60
N ARG A 145 -10.12 -0.94 -14.45
CA ARG A 145 -11.45 -0.58 -14.95
C ARG A 145 -12.47 -0.52 -13.83
N ILE A 146 -12.50 -1.50 -12.95
CA ILE A 146 -13.41 -1.55 -11.80
C ILE A 146 -13.19 -0.33 -10.90
N LEU A 147 -11.94 -0.06 -10.50
CA LEU A 147 -11.61 1.08 -9.64
C LEU A 147 -11.92 2.42 -10.31
N SER A 148 -11.66 2.54 -11.62
CA SER A 148 -11.99 3.73 -12.40
C SER A 148 -13.50 3.98 -12.44
N ARG A 149 -14.31 2.94 -12.65
CA ARG A 149 -15.78 3.03 -12.62
C ARG A 149 -16.27 3.54 -11.27
N ILE A 150 -15.76 2.97 -10.18
CA ILE A 150 -16.18 3.37 -8.83
C ILE A 150 -15.77 4.81 -8.52
N ALA A 151 -14.55 5.20 -8.86
CA ALA A 151 -14.06 6.57 -8.67
C ALA A 151 -14.91 7.60 -9.44
N LYS A 152 -15.42 7.22 -10.61
CA LYS A 152 -16.31 8.08 -11.43
C LYS A 152 -17.72 8.21 -10.85
N THR A 153 -18.18 7.27 -10.03
CA THR A 153 -19.50 7.32 -9.39
C THR A 153 -19.49 7.94 -7.99
N ASP A 154 -18.34 7.96 -7.30
CA ASP A 154 -18.21 8.53 -5.94
C ASP A 154 -17.84 10.02 -6.00
N HIS A 155 -18.72 10.90 -5.50
CA HIS A 155 -18.52 12.35 -5.52
C HIS A 155 -17.25 12.80 -4.78
N ARG A 156 -16.84 12.09 -3.72
CA ARG A 156 -15.58 12.39 -3.00
C ARG A 156 -14.37 12.13 -3.90
N SER A 157 -14.36 10.99 -4.59
CA SER A 157 -13.33 10.63 -5.58
C SER A 157 -13.30 11.63 -6.74
N GLN A 158 -14.46 12.02 -7.28
CA GLN A 158 -14.55 13.06 -8.32
C GLN A 158 -13.92 14.39 -7.88
N ARG A 159 -14.17 14.83 -6.64
CA ARG A 159 -13.55 16.04 -6.08
C ARG A 159 -12.03 15.89 -5.98
N LEU A 160 -11.53 14.73 -5.55
CA LEU A 160 -10.10 14.46 -5.46
C LEU A 160 -9.43 14.44 -6.83
N MET A 161 -10.09 13.90 -7.86
CA MET A 161 -9.56 13.85 -9.24
C MET A 161 -9.41 15.24 -9.90
N LYS A 162 -10.00 16.30 -9.32
CA LYS A 162 -9.73 17.68 -9.78
C LYS A 162 -8.32 18.15 -9.42
N LEU A 163 -7.64 17.47 -8.49
CA LEU A 163 -6.27 17.79 -8.10
C LEU A 163 -5.29 17.23 -9.13
N LYS A 164 -4.33 18.05 -9.54
CA LYS A 164 -3.26 17.61 -10.46
C LYS A 164 -2.50 16.43 -9.86
N GLY A 165 -2.27 15.39 -10.66
CA GLY A 165 -1.60 14.16 -10.23
C GLY A 165 -2.49 13.15 -9.48
N VAL A 166 -3.79 13.43 -9.29
CA VAL A 166 -4.71 12.48 -8.64
C VAL A 166 -5.62 11.82 -9.68
N GLY A 167 -5.24 10.61 -10.10
CA GLY A 167 -6.06 9.77 -10.98
C GLY A 167 -7.14 8.97 -10.24
N PRO A 168 -8.01 8.24 -10.98
CA PRO A 168 -9.11 7.45 -10.41
C PRO A 168 -8.68 6.47 -9.32
N THR A 169 -7.61 5.71 -9.59
CA THR A 169 -7.05 4.72 -8.63
C THR A 169 -6.56 5.40 -7.35
N THR A 170 -5.88 6.55 -7.47
CA THR A 170 -5.40 7.31 -6.30
C THR A 170 -6.55 7.93 -5.51
N ALA A 171 -7.52 8.53 -6.20
CA ALA A 171 -8.70 9.13 -5.57
C ALA A 171 -9.49 8.10 -4.77
N CYS A 172 -9.81 6.96 -5.39
CA CYS A 172 -10.56 5.89 -4.77
C CYS A 172 -9.79 5.28 -3.57
N ALA A 173 -8.48 5.09 -3.70
CA ALA A 173 -7.65 4.59 -2.60
C ALA A 173 -7.65 5.55 -1.40
N LEU A 174 -7.55 6.86 -1.66
CA LEU A 174 -7.62 7.88 -0.61
C LEU A 174 -8.95 7.83 0.13
N VAL A 175 -10.07 7.77 -0.59
CA VAL A 175 -11.41 7.67 0.02
C VAL A 175 -11.54 6.39 0.85
N ALA A 176 -11.10 5.25 0.32
CA ALA A 176 -11.17 3.95 0.99
C ALA A 176 -10.32 3.86 2.26
N CYS A 177 -9.18 4.57 2.29
CA CYS A 177 -8.23 4.48 3.38
C CYS A 177 -8.45 5.54 4.46
N ILE A 178 -8.73 6.77 4.07
CA ILE A 178 -8.92 7.92 4.96
C ILE A 178 -10.33 7.90 5.56
N GLY A 179 -11.35 7.61 4.75
CA GLY A 179 -12.73 7.73 5.16
C GLY A 179 -13.13 9.19 5.39
N ASN A 180 -13.01 9.68 6.63
CA ASN A 180 -13.37 11.05 6.99
C ASN A 180 -12.12 11.96 7.08
N ALA A 181 -12.05 12.99 6.24
CA ALA A 181 -10.93 13.94 6.25
C ALA A 181 -10.87 14.78 7.54
N HIS A 182 -12.00 14.95 8.25
CA HIS A 182 -12.06 15.70 9.51
C HIS A 182 -11.35 15.00 10.68
N ASP A 183 -10.94 13.74 10.53
CA ASP A 183 -10.08 13.05 11.50
C ASP A 183 -8.67 13.68 11.59
N PHE A 184 -8.33 14.54 10.64
CA PHE A 184 -7.07 15.28 10.58
C PHE A 184 -7.32 16.77 10.83
N LYS A 185 -6.54 17.37 11.74
CA LYS A 185 -6.58 18.80 12.02
C LYS A 185 -6.20 19.65 10.80
N ASN A 186 -5.31 19.14 9.95
CA ASN A 186 -4.85 19.78 8.73
C ASN A 186 -4.12 18.79 7.80
N GLY A 187 -3.82 19.25 6.58
CA GLY A 187 -3.09 18.46 5.58
C GLY A 187 -1.68 18.02 6.01
N ARG A 188 -1.00 18.77 6.89
CA ARG A 188 0.31 18.37 7.42
C ARG A 188 0.20 17.13 8.30
N GLN A 189 -0.87 17.02 9.09
CA GLN A 189 -1.14 15.83 9.89
C GLN A 189 -1.42 14.61 9.01
N LEU A 190 -2.13 14.80 7.89
CA LEU A 190 -2.37 13.73 6.91
C LEU A 190 -1.06 13.30 6.24
N ALA A 191 -0.22 14.24 5.82
CA ALA A 191 1.09 13.94 5.23
C ALA A 191 1.99 13.16 6.21
N ALA A 192 1.99 13.52 7.49
CA ALA A 192 2.71 12.79 8.53
C ALA A 192 2.16 11.38 8.74
N TRP A 193 0.83 11.21 8.67
CA TRP A 193 0.17 9.90 8.80
C TRP A 193 0.49 8.97 7.62
N LEU A 194 0.61 9.52 6.41
CA LEU A 194 1.06 8.83 5.18
C LEU A 194 2.58 8.61 5.13
N GLY A 195 3.33 9.17 6.09
CA GLY A 195 4.78 9.07 6.16
C GLY A 195 5.52 9.86 5.07
N LEU A 196 4.89 10.91 4.54
CA LEU A 196 5.44 11.82 3.54
C LEU A 196 6.26 12.97 4.14
N THR A 197 6.26 13.12 5.47
CA THR A 197 7.07 14.13 6.15
C THR A 197 8.50 13.65 6.36
N PRO A 198 9.50 14.56 6.32
CA PRO A 198 10.89 14.23 6.62
C PRO A 198 11.05 13.77 8.07
N SER A 199 11.96 12.83 8.32
CA SER A 199 12.39 12.47 9.66
C SER A 199 13.15 13.63 10.29
N GLN A 200 12.92 13.91 11.56
CA GLN A 200 13.63 14.97 12.27
C GLN A 200 14.57 14.36 13.32
N TYR A 201 15.84 14.73 13.24
CA TYR A 201 16.83 14.47 14.27
C TYR A 201 17.23 15.82 14.87
N SER A 202 16.83 16.06 16.12
CA SER A 202 17.16 17.31 16.81
C SER A 202 17.75 17.00 18.17
N SER A 203 19.00 17.43 18.39
CA SER A 203 19.67 17.40 19.68
C SER A 203 20.44 18.71 19.88
N GLY A 204 20.46 19.22 21.11
CA GLY A 204 21.24 20.42 21.48
C GLY A 204 20.99 21.66 20.60
N GLY A 205 19.73 21.94 20.22
CA GLY A 205 19.37 23.12 19.43
C GLY A 205 19.65 23.06 17.93
N LYS A 206 20.26 22.00 17.40
CA LYS A 206 20.48 21.81 15.96
C LYS A 206 19.41 20.90 15.36
N SER A 207 18.64 21.40 14.40
CA SER A 207 17.66 20.59 13.66
C SER A 207 18.27 20.06 12.37
N LYS A 208 18.25 18.73 12.19
CA LYS A 208 18.58 18.06 10.93
C LYS A 208 17.34 17.32 10.41
N LEU A 209 16.91 17.67 9.20
CA LEU A 209 15.89 16.94 8.46
C LEU A 209 16.55 15.82 7.65
N GLY A 210 15.95 14.64 7.67
CA GLY A 210 16.38 13.46 6.93
C GLY A 210 15.39 13.02 5.86
N ARG A 211 15.45 11.74 5.46
CA ARG A 211 14.53 11.14 4.48
C ARG A 211 13.10 11.11 4.99
N ILE A 212 12.13 10.91 4.10
CA ILE A 212 10.74 10.68 4.52
C ILE A 212 10.65 9.53 5.53
N THR A 213 9.75 9.64 6.49
CA THR A 213 9.62 8.65 7.58
C THR A 213 9.18 7.27 7.10
N LYS A 214 8.54 7.19 5.92
CA LYS A 214 7.94 5.95 5.37
C LYS A 214 6.92 5.29 6.30
N ALA A 215 6.44 6.01 7.32
CA ALA A 215 5.38 5.56 8.21
C ALA A 215 4.04 5.42 7.47
N GLY A 216 3.11 4.63 8.00
CA GLY A 216 1.76 4.52 7.43
C GLY A 216 1.66 3.55 6.24
N ASP A 217 0.69 3.79 5.36
CA ASP A 217 0.36 2.89 4.27
C ASP A 217 1.33 3.08 3.08
N SER A 218 2.11 2.04 2.77
CA SER A 218 3.07 2.08 1.67
C SER A 218 2.41 2.21 0.31
N TYR A 219 1.23 1.63 0.12
CA TYR A 219 0.51 1.66 -1.15
C TYR A 219 -0.01 3.06 -1.48
N LEU A 220 -0.68 3.71 -0.53
CA LEU A 220 -1.12 5.11 -0.70
C LEU A 220 0.04 6.04 -0.99
N ARG A 221 1.15 5.88 -0.26
CA ARG A 221 2.35 6.68 -0.47
C ARG A 221 2.93 6.46 -1.86
N THR A 222 3.01 5.22 -2.35
CA THR A 222 3.46 4.94 -3.72
C THR A 222 2.57 5.64 -4.75
N LEU A 223 1.24 5.52 -4.62
CA LEU A 223 0.29 6.16 -5.54
C LEU A 223 0.43 7.69 -5.55
N LEU A 224 0.62 8.32 -4.38
CA LEU A 224 0.79 9.77 -4.27
C LEU A 224 2.13 10.25 -4.81
N VAL A 225 3.21 9.50 -4.58
CA VAL A 225 4.53 9.83 -5.14
C VAL A 225 4.50 9.72 -6.66
N GLN A 226 3.93 8.64 -7.20
CA GLN A 226 3.76 8.47 -8.65
C GLN A 226 2.92 9.60 -9.24
N GLY A 227 1.76 9.90 -8.65
CA GLY A 227 0.90 10.99 -9.09
C GLY A 227 1.58 12.37 -9.02
N GLY A 228 2.38 12.61 -7.98
CA GLY A 228 3.18 13.83 -7.84
C GLY A 228 4.24 13.98 -8.92
N SER A 229 4.96 12.90 -9.25
CA SER A 229 5.98 12.89 -10.32
C SER A 229 5.38 13.24 -11.68
N PHE A 230 4.23 12.67 -12.04
CA PHE A 230 3.52 13.03 -13.28
C PHE A 230 3.02 14.48 -13.30
N SER A 231 2.85 15.11 -12.15
CA SER A 231 2.39 16.50 -12.04
C SER A 231 3.52 17.52 -12.16
N THR A 232 4.78 17.12 -11.93
CA THR A 232 5.95 18.02 -11.90
C THR A 232 6.72 18.13 -13.23
N ASP A 233 6.42 17.28 -14.21
CA ASP A 233 7.07 17.28 -15.55
C ASP A 233 6.57 18.38 -16.50
N TRP A 234 6.32 19.60 -16.01
CA TRP A 234 6.07 20.76 -16.87
C TRP A 234 6.82 22.01 -16.37
N ARG A 235 8.10 22.08 -16.74
CA ARG A 235 8.84 23.33 -16.90
C ARG A 235 9.35 23.41 -18.33
#